data_AF-A0A3D5VAH0-F1
#
_entry.id   AF-A0A3D5VAH0-F1
#
_cell.length_a   1.000
_cell.length_b   1.000
_cell.length_c   1.000
_cell.angle_alpha   90.00
_cell.angle_beta   90.00
_cell.angle_gamma   90.00
#
_symmetry.space_group_name_H-M   'P 1'
#
loop_
_entity.id
_entity.type
_entity.pdbx_description
1 polymer ?
#
loop_
_entity_poly.entity_id
_entity_poly.type
_entity_poly.pdbx_seq_one_letter_code
_entity_poly.pdbx_strand_id
1 'polypeptide(L)'
;MLNKIGRLDSEATKEIDNILHEVFELLDEDKKEKALKKLYNLSKTPNYFIREYVGKKLLDYEDQRKMFPITKKMLKHKMYGIRATALFYMYNRYMQEPEKMLEILGETFEDIPWEAESIINEMWKKYPELMKQRMKEWVKSDNEKKRAISFHGMENIAKSDPNYIMEFISDAIDDETIEVQKKITHILTQVARSNPIIVYPYIR
;
A
#
# COMPACT_ATOMS: atom_id res chain seq x y z
N MET A 1 -21.99 13.97 -1.87
CA MET A 1 -21.43 13.89 -0.48
C MET A 1 -19.93 13.56 -0.40
N LEU A 2 -19.27 13.47 -1.55
CA LEU A 2 -17.94 12.86 -1.74
C LEU A 2 -16.73 13.62 -1.15
N ASN A 3 -16.93 14.82 -0.60
CA ASN A 3 -15.87 15.64 -0.01
C ASN A 3 -15.81 15.55 1.53
N LYS A 4 -16.79 14.88 2.17
CA LYS A 4 -16.73 14.63 3.61
C LYS A 4 -15.71 13.53 3.90
N ILE A 5 -14.84 13.75 4.88
CA ILE A 5 -13.90 12.74 5.37
C ILE A 5 -14.69 11.79 6.29
N GLY A 6 -14.66 10.49 6.01
CA GLY A 6 -15.38 9.48 6.79
C GLY A 6 -15.75 8.25 5.97
N ARG A 7 -16.30 7.23 6.63
CA ARG A 7 -16.80 6.02 5.97
C ARG A 7 -17.91 6.36 4.97
N LEU A 8 -18.02 5.56 3.92
CA LEU A 8 -19.07 5.71 2.91
C LEU A 8 -20.39 5.20 3.47
N ASP A 9 -21.44 6.00 3.32
CA ASP A 9 -22.82 5.55 3.47
C ASP A 9 -23.35 5.01 2.13
N SER A 10 -24.56 4.44 2.17
CA SER A 10 -25.19 3.83 0.99
C SER A 10 -25.43 4.83 -0.15
N GLU A 11 -25.71 6.09 0.18
CA GLU A 11 -25.94 7.16 -0.79
C GLU A 11 -24.63 7.53 -1.50
N ALA A 12 -23.54 7.72 -0.76
CA ALA A 12 -22.22 7.97 -1.31
C ALA A 12 -21.73 6.82 -2.19
N THR A 13 -21.95 5.55 -1.79
CA THR A 13 -21.60 4.40 -2.65
C THR A 13 -22.39 4.40 -3.95
N LYS A 14 -23.69 4.71 -3.91
CA LYS A 14 -24.52 4.79 -5.11
C LYS A 14 -24.10 5.94 -6.04
N GLU A 15 -23.73 7.09 -5.47
CA GLU A 15 -23.18 8.23 -6.21
C GLU A 15 -21.89 7.83 -6.95
N ILE A 16 -20.98 7.12 -6.27
CA ILE A 16 -19.72 6.64 -6.86
C ILE A 16 -19.99 5.61 -7.96
N ASP A 17 -20.85 4.62 -7.71
CA ASP A 17 -21.16 3.56 -8.66
C ASP A 17 -21.77 4.13 -9.96
N ASN A 18 -22.65 5.13 -9.87
CA ASN A 18 -23.17 5.82 -11.05
C ASN A 18 -22.06 6.51 -11.85
N ILE A 19 -21.13 7.20 -11.17
CA ILE A 19 -20.00 7.86 -11.84
C ILE A 19 -19.11 6.82 -12.54
N LEU A 20 -18.87 5.67 -11.91
CA LEU A 20 -18.07 4.59 -12.48
C LEU A 20 -18.78 3.90 -13.65
N HIS A 21 -20.10 3.73 -13.60
CA HIS A 21 -20.86 3.24 -14.73
C HIS A 21 -20.68 4.14 -15.97
N GLU A 22 -20.80 5.46 -15.80
CA GLU A 22 -20.51 6.41 -16.89
C GLU A 22 -19.05 6.34 -17.37
N VAL A 23 -18.09 6.06 -16.47
CA VAL A 23 -16.69 5.82 -16.87
C VAL A 23 -16.60 4.59 -17.77
N PHE A 24 -17.28 3.50 -17.43
CA PHE A 24 -17.27 2.25 -18.20
C PHE A 24 -17.92 2.43 -19.57
N GLU A 25 -19.07 3.10 -19.64
CA GLU A 25 -19.71 3.47 -20.92
C GLU A 25 -18.76 4.29 -21.80
N LEU A 26 -18.06 5.29 -21.24
CA LEU A 26 -17.07 6.05 -21.99
C LEU A 26 -15.91 5.20 -22.50
N LEU A 27 -15.51 4.13 -21.81
CA LEU A 27 -14.48 3.20 -22.28
C LEU A 27 -14.99 2.28 -23.38
N ASP A 28 -16.26 1.88 -23.31
CA ASP A 28 -16.90 1.07 -24.34
C ASP A 28 -17.06 1.85 -25.64
N GLU A 29 -17.37 3.14 -25.54
CA GLU A 29 -17.40 4.10 -26.66
C GLU A 29 -16.00 4.59 -27.12
N ASP A 30 -14.92 4.03 -26.58
CA ASP A 30 -13.52 4.38 -26.84
C ASP A 30 -13.15 5.86 -26.53
N LYS A 31 -13.95 6.54 -25.71
CA LYS A 31 -13.73 7.93 -25.23
C LYS A 31 -12.77 7.98 -24.03
N LYS A 32 -11.60 7.36 -24.17
CA LYS A 32 -10.59 7.16 -23.10
C LYS A 32 -10.22 8.43 -22.33
N GLU A 33 -9.99 9.56 -23.00
CA GLU A 33 -9.61 10.81 -22.33
C GLU A 33 -10.75 11.40 -21.48
N LYS A 34 -12.01 11.19 -21.88
CA LYS A 34 -13.17 11.60 -21.06
C LYS A 34 -13.31 10.71 -19.83
N ALA A 35 -13.18 9.39 -19.99
CA ALA A 35 -13.17 8.43 -18.88
C ALA A 35 -12.07 8.77 -17.87
N LEU A 36 -10.85 9.00 -18.35
CA LEU A 36 -9.70 9.41 -17.53
C LEU A 36 -9.96 10.70 -16.76
N LYS A 37 -10.50 11.75 -17.41
CA LYS A 37 -10.82 13.02 -16.74
C LYS A 37 -11.86 12.83 -15.63
N LYS A 38 -12.85 11.96 -15.84
CA LYS A 38 -13.88 11.65 -14.85
C LYS A 38 -13.29 10.91 -13.64
N LEU A 39 -12.40 9.94 -13.89
CA LEU A 39 -11.65 9.25 -12.84
C LEU A 39 -10.72 10.17 -12.05
N TYR A 40 -10.05 11.10 -12.72
CA TYR A 40 -9.23 12.11 -12.05
C TYR A 40 -10.05 12.96 -11.10
N ASN A 41 -11.22 13.44 -11.53
CA ASN A 41 -12.10 14.24 -10.69
C ASN A 41 -12.61 13.43 -9.49
N LEU A 42 -13.03 12.18 -9.70
CA LEU A 42 -13.50 11.30 -8.63
C LEU A 42 -12.39 10.97 -7.61
N SER A 43 -11.17 10.76 -8.09
CA SER A 43 -10.02 10.41 -7.26
C SER A 43 -9.33 11.62 -6.60
N LYS A 44 -9.70 12.84 -6.98
CA LYS A 44 -9.23 14.09 -6.36
C LYS A 44 -9.99 14.35 -5.06
N THR A 45 -9.95 13.40 -4.15
CA THR A 45 -10.62 13.45 -2.84
C THR A 45 -9.63 13.19 -1.71
N PRO A 46 -9.75 13.92 -0.57
CA PRO A 46 -8.99 13.59 0.63
C PRO A 46 -9.50 12.30 1.30
N ASN A 47 -10.70 11.82 0.98
CA ASN A 47 -11.30 10.67 1.64
C ASN A 47 -10.66 9.34 1.20
N TYR A 48 -9.96 8.69 2.13
CA TYR A 48 -9.34 7.37 1.96
C TYR A 48 -10.33 6.31 1.44
N PHE A 49 -11.52 6.23 2.05
CA PHE A 49 -12.51 5.20 1.73
C PHE A 49 -13.04 5.32 0.31
N ILE A 50 -13.11 6.53 -0.25
CA ILE A 50 -13.47 6.71 -1.67
C ILE A 50 -12.36 6.16 -2.55
N ARG A 51 -11.09 6.47 -2.27
CA ARG A 51 -9.95 6.00 -3.09
C ARG A 51 -9.85 4.48 -3.09
N GLU A 52 -9.98 3.87 -1.92
CA GLU A 52 -9.98 2.42 -1.76
C GLU A 52 -11.16 1.77 -2.50
N TYR A 53 -12.38 2.28 -2.27
CA TYR A 53 -13.59 1.77 -2.89
C TYR A 53 -13.53 1.89 -4.42
N VAL A 54 -13.17 3.05 -4.94
CA VAL A 54 -13.01 3.28 -6.38
C VAL A 54 -11.94 2.35 -6.95
N GLY A 55 -10.75 2.30 -6.36
CA GLY A 55 -9.66 1.44 -6.83
C GLY A 55 -10.09 -0.03 -6.96
N LYS A 56 -10.85 -0.54 -5.98
CA LYS A 56 -11.46 -1.87 -6.04
C LYS A 56 -12.49 -1.99 -7.15
N LYS A 57 -13.43 -1.05 -7.25
CA LYS A 57 -14.55 -1.07 -8.20
C LYS A 57 -14.14 -0.94 -9.66
N LEU A 58 -12.96 -0.38 -9.95
CA LEU A 58 -12.42 -0.37 -11.33
C LEU A 58 -12.16 -1.79 -11.89
N LEU A 59 -12.13 -2.82 -11.05
CA LEU A 59 -12.05 -4.21 -11.49
C LEU A 59 -13.39 -4.78 -11.99
N ASP A 60 -14.51 -4.14 -11.67
CA ASP A 60 -15.84 -4.55 -12.11
C ASP A 60 -16.03 -4.28 -13.62
N TYR A 61 -15.17 -3.47 -14.25
CA TYR A 61 -15.17 -3.27 -15.69
C TYR A 61 -14.64 -4.51 -16.43
N GLU A 62 -15.39 -5.05 -17.39
CA GLU A 62 -15.03 -6.31 -18.05
C GLU A 62 -13.72 -6.23 -18.85
N ASP A 63 -13.53 -5.19 -19.67
CA ASP A 63 -12.32 -5.06 -20.50
C ASP A 63 -11.15 -4.40 -19.76
N GLN A 64 -10.54 -5.18 -18.87
CA GLN A 64 -9.37 -4.74 -18.10
C GLN A 64 -8.17 -4.30 -18.97
N ARG A 65 -8.12 -4.65 -20.27
CA ARG A 65 -7.08 -4.17 -21.20
C ARG A 65 -7.20 -2.67 -21.47
N LYS A 66 -8.40 -2.09 -21.38
CA LYS A 66 -8.62 -0.63 -21.48
C LYS A 66 -8.43 0.09 -20.15
N MET A 67 -8.80 -0.54 -19.03
CA MET A 67 -8.66 0.05 -17.69
C MET A 67 -7.20 0.11 -17.21
N PHE A 68 -6.42 -0.94 -17.46
CA PHE A 68 -5.06 -1.04 -16.94
C PHE A 68 -4.10 0.08 -17.42
N PRO A 69 -4.11 0.52 -18.70
CA PRO A 69 -3.33 1.67 -19.14
C PRO A 69 -3.72 2.99 -18.44
N ILE A 70 -5.01 3.16 -18.14
CA ILE A 70 -5.53 4.34 -17.44
C ILE A 70 -5.00 4.40 -16.01
N THR A 71 -5.08 3.29 -15.28
CA THR A 71 -4.61 3.23 -13.89
C THR A 71 -3.09 3.34 -13.81
N LYS A 72 -2.34 2.80 -14.79
CA LYS A 72 -0.90 3.09 -14.94
C LYS A 72 -0.60 4.58 -15.12
N LYS A 73 -1.39 5.30 -15.92
CA LYS A 73 -1.26 6.77 -16.10
C LYS A 73 -1.62 7.51 -14.81
N MET A 74 -2.64 7.05 -14.08
CA MET A 74 -3.02 7.61 -12.77
C MET A 74 -1.92 7.46 -11.71
N LEU A 75 -1.20 6.32 -11.69
CA LEU A 75 -0.15 6.05 -10.72
C LEU A 75 1.02 7.05 -10.80
N LYS A 76 1.25 7.64 -11.97
CA LYS A 76 2.28 8.67 -12.22
C LYS A 76 1.75 10.11 -12.17
N HIS A 77 0.50 10.30 -11.75
CA HIS A 77 -0.13 11.62 -11.76
C HIS A 77 0.41 12.52 -10.64
N LYS A 78 0.48 13.83 -10.87
CA LYS A 78 1.00 14.81 -9.88
C LYS A 78 0.17 14.95 -8.58
N MET A 79 -1.04 14.39 -8.55
CA MET A 79 -1.97 14.54 -7.43
C MET A 79 -1.98 13.25 -6.61
N TYR A 80 -1.66 13.36 -5.33
CA TYR A 80 -1.62 12.25 -4.37
C TYR A 80 -2.84 11.33 -4.46
N GLY A 81 -4.06 11.89 -4.36
CA GLY A 81 -5.29 11.08 -4.33
C GLY A 81 -5.51 10.25 -5.60
N ILE A 82 -5.09 10.75 -6.77
CA ILE A 82 -5.19 10.02 -8.03
C ILE A 82 -4.22 8.83 -8.04
N ARG A 83 -2.99 9.03 -7.54
CA ARG A 83 -2.01 7.95 -7.42
C ARG A 83 -2.46 6.88 -6.43
N ALA A 84 -2.97 7.29 -5.27
CA ALA A 84 -3.50 6.40 -4.26
C ALA A 84 -4.65 5.52 -4.77
N THR A 85 -5.64 6.09 -5.47
CA THR A 85 -6.71 5.29 -6.10
C THR A 85 -6.15 4.26 -7.07
N ALA A 86 -5.15 4.64 -7.87
CA ALA A 86 -4.50 3.71 -8.80
C ALA A 86 -3.73 2.60 -8.09
N LEU A 87 -3.06 2.91 -6.98
CA LEU A 87 -2.37 1.92 -6.16
C LEU A 87 -3.35 0.90 -5.58
N PHE A 88 -4.53 1.33 -5.11
CA PHE A 88 -5.58 0.41 -4.68
C PHE A 88 -6.08 -0.50 -5.79
N TYR A 89 -6.23 0.02 -7.01
CA TYR A 89 -6.55 -0.82 -8.17
C TYR A 89 -5.46 -1.87 -8.41
N MET A 90 -4.17 -1.47 -8.38
CA MET A 90 -3.06 -2.42 -8.55
C MET A 90 -3.04 -3.49 -7.46
N TYR A 91 -3.28 -3.10 -6.21
CA TYR A 91 -3.37 -4.03 -5.07
C TYR A 91 -4.48 -5.06 -5.25
N ASN A 92 -5.70 -4.62 -5.57
CA ASN A 92 -6.80 -5.56 -5.77
C ASN A 92 -6.58 -6.44 -7.02
N ARG A 93 -5.96 -5.90 -8.08
CA ARG A 93 -5.63 -6.65 -9.30
C ARG A 93 -4.60 -7.75 -9.05
N TYR A 94 -3.56 -7.44 -8.28
CA TYR A 94 -2.39 -8.31 -8.06
C TYR A 94 -2.37 -8.95 -6.68
N MET A 95 -3.50 -8.98 -5.97
CA MET A 95 -3.56 -9.56 -4.63
C MET A 95 -3.17 -11.06 -4.61
N GLN A 96 -3.33 -11.77 -5.73
CA GLN A 96 -2.89 -13.18 -5.88
C GLN A 96 -1.50 -13.32 -6.54
N GLU A 97 -0.86 -12.21 -6.90
CA GLU A 97 0.50 -12.13 -7.46
C GLU A 97 1.38 -11.26 -6.53
N PRO A 98 1.63 -11.68 -5.27
CA PRO A 98 2.19 -10.79 -4.26
C PRO A 98 3.60 -10.28 -4.60
N GLU A 99 4.42 -11.05 -5.32
CA GLU A 99 5.72 -10.58 -5.81
C GLU A 99 5.60 -9.33 -6.69
N LYS A 100 4.67 -9.35 -7.63
CA LYS A 100 4.39 -8.23 -8.53
C LYS A 100 3.82 -7.03 -7.79
N MET A 101 3.04 -7.28 -6.72
CA MET A 101 2.58 -6.21 -5.87
C MET A 101 3.74 -5.54 -5.11
N LEU A 102 4.72 -6.32 -4.62
CA LEU A 102 5.92 -5.77 -3.98
C LEU A 102 6.78 -4.97 -4.93
N GLU A 103 6.89 -5.37 -6.20
CA GLU A 103 7.56 -4.57 -7.23
C GLU A 103 6.89 -3.20 -7.37
N ILE A 104 5.56 -3.17 -7.48
CA ILE A 104 4.79 -1.92 -7.59
C ILE A 104 4.95 -1.06 -6.33
N LEU A 105 4.92 -1.65 -5.14
CA LEU A 105 5.16 -0.92 -3.89
C LEU A 105 6.56 -0.33 -3.85
N GLY A 106 7.58 -1.10 -4.26
CA GLY A 106 8.96 -0.66 -4.32
C GLY A 106 9.18 0.54 -5.24
N GLU A 107 8.33 0.73 -6.25
CA GLU A 107 8.36 1.89 -7.15
C GLU A 107 7.52 3.09 -6.67
N THR A 108 6.55 2.87 -5.77
CA THR A 108 5.51 3.88 -5.47
C THR A 108 5.45 4.34 -4.02
N PHE A 109 6.15 3.66 -3.11
CA PHE A 109 6.05 3.91 -1.68
C PHE A 109 6.40 5.35 -1.26
N GLU A 110 7.35 6.00 -1.94
CA GLU A 110 7.70 7.39 -1.60
C GLU A 110 6.63 8.41 -2.01
N ASP A 111 5.92 8.13 -3.10
CA ASP A 111 4.91 9.03 -3.66
C ASP A 111 3.56 8.91 -2.95
N ILE A 112 3.31 7.75 -2.33
CA ILE A 112 2.04 7.36 -1.75
C ILE A 112 2.26 6.56 -0.43
N PRO A 113 3.01 7.11 0.54
CA PRO A 113 3.50 6.34 1.69
C PRO A 113 2.40 5.72 2.54
N TRP A 114 1.30 6.43 2.79
CA TRP A 114 0.23 5.92 3.67
C TRP A 114 -0.46 4.68 3.09
N GLU A 115 -0.86 4.72 1.82
CA GLU A 115 -1.47 3.57 1.16
C GLU A 115 -0.46 2.43 0.95
N ALA A 116 0.81 2.74 0.65
CA ALA A 116 1.85 1.73 0.53
C ALA A 116 2.11 1.01 1.86
N GLU A 117 2.24 1.75 2.96
CA GLU A 117 2.34 1.21 4.32
C GLU A 117 1.13 0.33 4.67
N SER A 118 -0.08 0.81 4.40
CA SER A 118 -1.30 0.04 4.66
C SER A 118 -1.33 -1.28 3.87
N ILE A 119 -0.90 -1.27 2.61
CA ILE A 119 -0.83 -2.49 1.80
C ILE A 119 0.28 -3.42 2.31
N ILE A 120 1.48 -2.89 2.62
CA ILE A 120 2.59 -3.67 3.20
C ILE A 120 2.16 -4.39 4.48
N ASN A 121 1.41 -3.71 5.35
CA ASN A 121 0.85 -4.32 6.56
C ASN A 121 -0.10 -5.50 6.22
N GLU A 122 -0.95 -5.35 5.21
CA GLU A 122 -1.80 -6.46 4.75
C GLU A 122 -1.00 -7.60 4.10
N MET A 123 0.10 -7.28 3.41
CA MET A 123 1.00 -8.28 2.84
C MET A 123 1.71 -9.09 3.92
N TRP A 124 2.13 -8.47 5.04
CA TRP A 124 2.66 -9.19 6.19
C TRP A 124 1.67 -10.18 6.81
N LYS A 125 0.39 -9.82 6.87
CA LYS A 125 -0.65 -10.72 7.39
C LYS A 125 -0.91 -11.92 6.49
N LYS A 126 -0.86 -11.72 5.16
CA LYS A 126 -1.25 -12.73 4.17
C LYS A 126 -0.08 -13.58 3.64
N TYR A 127 1.09 -12.97 3.49
CA TYR A 127 2.27 -13.56 2.84
C TYR A 127 3.54 -13.39 3.69
N PRO A 128 3.53 -13.75 4.99
CA PRO A 128 4.65 -13.46 5.89
C PRO A 128 5.99 -14.02 5.41
N GLU A 129 6.02 -15.24 4.86
CA GLU A 129 7.27 -15.86 4.39
C GLU A 129 7.89 -15.13 3.20
N LEU A 130 7.07 -14.63 2.27
CA LEU A 130 7.54 -13.79 1.17
C LEU A 130 8.08 -12.46 1.71
N MET A 131 7.35 -11.84 2.63
CA MET A 131 7.74 -10.56 3.23
C MET A 131 9.08 -10.69 3.98
N LYS A 132 9.31 -11.80 4.70
CA LYS A 132 10.61 -12.08 5.34
C LYS A 132 11.76 -12.09 4.34
N GLN A 133 11.57 -12.71 3.19
CA GLN A 133 12.61 -12.76 2.15
C GLN A 133 12.88 -11.37 1.56
N ARG A 134 11.82 -10.68 1.15
CA ARG A 134 11.94 -9.40 0.42
C ARG A 134 12.38 -8.25 1.31
N MET A 135 11.95 -8.20 2.56
CA MET A 135 12.34 -7.12 3.46
C MET A 135 13.82 -7.19 3.84
N LYS A 136 14.45 -8.39 3.81
CA LYS A 136 15.91 -8.52 4.00
C LYS A 136 16.70 -7.88 2.86
N GLU A 137 16.13 -7.79 1.67
CA GLU A 137 16.72 -7.05 0.55
C GLU A 137 16.51 -5.54 0.74
N TRP A 138 15.30 -5.12 1.16
CA TRP A 138 14.95 -3.71 1.29
C TRP A 138 15.71 -3.00 2.41
N VAL A 139 15.99 -3.69 3.52
CA VAL A 139 16.76 -3.11 4.63
C VAL A 139 18.22 -2.83 4.26
N LYS A 140 18.73 -3.41 3.16
CA LYS A 140 20.09 -3.19 2.65
C LYS A 140 20.15 -2.15 1.53
N SER A 141 19.03 -1.51 1.24
CA SER A 141 18.92 -0.50 0.18
C SER A 141 19.66 0.78 0.52
N ASP A 142 20.32 1.41 -0.45
CA ASP A 142 20.91 2.75 -0.29
C ASP A 142 19.84 3.83 0.03
N ASN A 143 18.60 3.60 -0.39
CA ASN A 143 17.45 4.44 -0.08
C ASN A 143 16.97 4.25 1.38
N GLU A 144 17.17 5.28 2.20
CA GLU A 144 16.82 5.27 3.63
C GLU A 144 15.33 5.05 3.90
N LYS A 145 14.43 5.59 3.06
CA LYS A 145 12.98 5.39 3.23
C LYS A 145 12.60 3.95 2.92
N LYS A 146 13.31 3.31 1.99
CA LYS A 146 13.11 1.89 1.66
C LYS A 146 13.58 0.99 2.81
N ARG A 147 14.69 1.34 3.48
CA ARG A 147 15.11 0.67 4.71
C ARG A 147 14.10 0.89 5.84
N ALA A 148 13.58 2.11 6.01
CA ALA A 148 12.59 2.39 7.03
C ALA A 148 11.27 1.63 6.82
N ILE A 149 10.75 1.62 5.59
CA ILE A 149 9.48 0.95 5.29
C ILE A 149 9.59 -0.57 5.35
N SER A 150 10.80 -1.15 5.24
CA SER A 150 10.95 -2.61 5.34
C SER A 150 10.57 -3.16 6.71
N PHE A 151 10.62 -2.34 7.76
CA PHE A 151 10.13 -2.69 9.10
C PHE A 151 8.61 -2.61 9.25
N HIS A 152 7.92 -1.88 8.38
CA HIS A 152 6.48 -1.65 8.50
C HIS A 152 5.71 -2.97 8.41
N GLY A 153 4.83 -3.26 9.36
CA GLY A 153 4.00 -4.46 9.39
C GLY A 153 4.68 -5.71 9.98
N MET A 154 5.96 -5.66 10.33
CA MET A 154 6.63 -6.79 11.02
C MET A 154 5.99 -7.13 12.36
N GLU A 155 5.28 -6.19 12.99
CA GLU A 155 4.60 -6.43 14.26
C GLU A 155 3.56 -7.56 14.16
N ASN A 156 3.05 -7.85 12.96
CA ASN A 156 2.15 -8.97 12.71
C ASN A 156 2.80 -10.33 12.98
N ILE A 157 4.13 -10.43 12.97
CA ILE A 157 4.87 -11.65 13.29
C ILE A 157 5.63 -11.58 14.62
N ALA A 158 5.50 -10.50 15.41
CA ALA A 158 6.24 -10.33 16.66
C ALA A 158 5.96 -11.41 17.73
N LYS A 159 4.80 -12.06 17.64
CA LYS A 159 4.43 -13.19 18.51
C LYS A 159 4.87 -14.53 17.94
N SER A 160 4.68 -14.74 16.64
CA SER A 160 4.85 -16.04 15.99
C SER A 160 6.30 -16.31 15.56
N ASP A 161 7.05 -15.27 15.20
CA ASP A 161 8.45 -15.38 14.80
C ASP A 161 9.31 -14.20 15.32
N PRO A 162 9.43 -14.06 16.65
CA PRO A 162 10.26 -13.03 17.27
C PRO A 162 11.75 -13.18 16.94
N ASN A 163 12.26 -14.39 16.72
CA ASN A 163 13.68 -14.63 16.42
C ASN A 163 14.07 -14.03 15.07
N TYR A 164 13.26 -14.27 14.03
CA TYR A 164 13.46 -13.63 12.73
C TYR A 164 13.56 -12.10 12.86
N ILE A 165 12.70 -11.48 13.66
CA ILE A 165 12.70 -10.02 13.83
C ILE A 165 13.98 -9.57 14.53
N MET A 166 14.45 -10.29 15.55
CA MET A 166 15.70 -9.92 16.23
C MET A 166 16.92 -10.07 15.31
N GLU A 167 16.96 -11.10 14.48
CA GLU A 167 17.98 -11.23 13.42
C GLU A 167 17.91 -10.06 12.44
N PHE A 168 16.70 -9.70 12.00
CA PHE A 168 16.49 -8.58 11.08
C PHE A 168 16.93 -7.24 11.67
N ILE A 169 16.62 -6.99 12.94
CA ILE A 169 17.08 -5.78 13.65
C ILE A 169 18.60 -5.77 13.75
N SER A 170 19.22 -6.92 14.04
CA SER A 170 20.68 -7.01 14.17
C SER A 170 21.40 -6.61 12.88
N ASP A 171 20.83 -6.94 11.71
CA ASP A 171 21.36 -6.54 10.40
C ASP A 171 21.29 -5.02 10.14
N ALA A 172 20.49 -4.28 10.93
CA ALA A 172 20.18 -2.86 10.70
C ALA A 172 20.40 -1.97 11.93
N ILE A 173 20.91 -2.52 13.04
CA ILE A 173 20.96 -1.83 14.33
C ILE A 173 21.85 -0.59 14.31
N ASP A 174 22.88 -0.61 13.46
CA ASP A 174 23.85 0.47 13.27
C ASP A 174 23.40 1.50 12.21
N ASP A 175 22.15 1.43 11.72
CA ASP A 175 21.62 2.41 10.78
C ASP A 175 21.55 3.81 11.43
N GLU A 176 22.22 4.78 10.82
CA GLU A 176 22.31 6.16 11.34
C GLU A 176 21.06 7.00 11.02
N THR A 177 20.17 6.53 10.14
CA THR A 177 18.97 7.29 9.76
C THR A 177 17.93 7.24 10.89
N ILE A 178 17.54 8.44 11.37
CA ILE A 178 16.54 8.62 12.45
C ILE A 178 15.22 7.86 12.16
N GLU A 179 14.77 7.85 10.91
CA GLU A 179 13.53 7.15 10.53
C GLU A 179 13.64 5.64 10.72
N VAL A 180 14.78 5.05 10.35
CA VAL A 180 15.07 3.62 10.53
C VAL A 180 15.19 3.29 12.02
N GLN A 181 15.93 4.10 12.79
CA GLN A 181 16.06 3.92 14.24
C GLN A 181 14.70 3.97 14.97
N LYS A 182 13.79 4.86 14.54
CA LYS A 182 12.41 4.92 15.08
C LYS A 182 11.64 3.63 14.77
N LYS A 183 11.79 3.09 13.55
CA LYS A 183 11.13 1.84 13.15
C LYS A 183 11.71 0.64 13.92
N ILE A 184 13.03 0.57 14.10
CA ILE A 184 13.71 -0.42 14.95
C ILE A 184 13.16 -0.36 16.37
N THR A 185 13.15 0.82 16.99
CA THR A 185 12.65 1.02 18.36
C THR A 185 11.19 0.58 18.49
N HIS A 186 10.37 0.92 17.50
CA HIS A 186 8.97 0.51 17.46
C HIS A 186 8.83 -1.02 17.43
N ILE A 187 9.50 -1.71 16.50
CA ILE A 187 9.34 -3.16 16.35
C ILE A 187 9.95 -3.91 17.54
N LEU A 188 11.09 -3.45 18.05
CA LEU A 188 11.74 -3.98 19.25
C LEU A 188 10.79 -3.91 20.45
N THR A 189 10.06 -2.81 20.59
CA THR A 189 9.01 -2.65 21.61
C THR A 189 7.89 -3.68 21.42
N GLN A 190 7.44 -3.95 20.19
CA GLN A 190 6.39 -4.95 19.94
C GLN A 190 6.84 -6.37 20.29
N VAL A 191 8.09 -6.73 19.96
CA VAL A 191 8.67 -8.02 20.36
C VAL A 191 8.81 -8.09 21.87
N ALA A 192 9.34 -7.05 22.52
CA ALA A 192 9.53 -7.04 23.97
C ALA A 192 8.21 -7.16 24.75
N ARG A 193 7.12 -6.57 24.25
CA ARG A 193 5.77 -6.72 24.84
C ARG A 193 5.23 -8.14 24.77
N SER A 194 5.65 -8.93 23.78
CA SER A 194 5.14 -10.28 23.54
C SER A 194 6.08 -11.38 24.04
N ASN A 195 7.40 -11.16 23.91
CA ASN A 195 8.46 -12.14 24.09
C ASN A 195 9.75 -11.46 24.63
N PRO A 196 9.73 -10.85 25.84
CA PRO A 196 10.85 -10.06 26.35
C PRO A 196 12.16 -10.85 26.50
N ILE A 197 12.08 -12.15 26.81
CA ILE A 197 13.24 -13.03 26.97
C ILE A 197 14.08 -13.16 25.69
N ILE A 198 13.45 -13.01 24.52
CA ILE A 198 14.11 -13.08 23.21
C ILE A 198 14.83 -11.77 22.90
N VAL A 199 14.37 -10.65 23.48
CA VAL A 199 14.92 -9.33 23.22
C VAL A 199 16.18 -9.04 24.06
N TYR A 200 16.20 -9.45 25.33
CA TYR A 200 17.30 -9.11 26.25
C TYR A 200 18.72 -9.47 25.77
N PRO A 201 18.96 -10.59 25.07
CA PRO A 201 20.31 -10.89 24.57
C PRO A 201 20.85 -9.89 23.54
N TYR A 202 19.97 -9.16 22.86
CA TYR A 202 20.29 -8.24 21.76
C TYR A 202 20.37 -6.77 22.20
N ILE A 203 19.76 -6.41 23.34
CA ILE A 203 19.88 -5.07 23.93
C ILE A 203 20.99 -5.16 24.97
N ARG A 204 22.20 -4.71 24.62
CA ARG A 204 23.32 -4.56 25.55
C ARG A 204 23.66 -3.10 25.76
#